data_AF-A0A2T5EKG3-F1
#
_entry.id   AF-A0A2T5EKG3-F1
#
_cell.length_a   1.000
_cell.length_b   1.000
_cell.length_c   1.000
_cell.angle_alpha   90.00
_cell.angle_beta   90.00
_cell.angle_gamma   90.00
#
_symmetry.space_group_name_H-M   'P 1'
#
loop_
_entity.id
_entity.type
_entity.pdbx_description
1 polymer ?
#
loop_
_entity_poly.entity_id
_entity_poly.type
_entity_poly.pdbx_seq_one_letter_code
_entity_poly.pdbx_strand_id
1 'polypeptide(L)'
;MKNTTLQSIVPNLDKCPVGSYERLINGYWELGMMRFHTFTNECGEDLQNTYNRINNGLGVQTIYIDLLSLADEDYRNKSQIMDIIRGDKSTWIWFINCEALLNGSLASWLRSILTTYNADHIRVTFVLDNQEQLSSIFHRYSAPLYQSTMALGLQKS
;
A
#
# COMPACT_ATOMS: atom_id res chain seq x y z
N MET A 1 -8.78 17.77 -24.33
CA MET A 1 -8.36 16.95 -23.17
C MET A 1 -8.93 17.62 -21.93
N LYS A 2 -9.79 16.94 -21.16
CA LYS A 2 -10.29 17.48 -19.89
C LYS A 2 -9.13 17.35 -18.88
N ASN A 3 -8.62 18.48 -18.40
CA ASN A 3 -7.77 18.51 -17.22
C ASN A 3 -8.66 18.11 -16.03
N THR A 4 -8.72 16.81 -15.75
CA THR A 4 -9.24 16.32 -14.47
C THR A 4 -8.17 16.68 -13.46
N THR A 5 -8.30 17.85 -12.84
CA THR A 5 -7.53 18.20 -11.65
C THR A 5 -7.76 17.06 -10.68
N LEU A 6 -6.71 16.27 -10.39
CA LEU A 6 -6.75 15.30 -9.29
C LEU A 6 -7.34 16.03 -8.09
N GLN A 7 -8.35 15.45 -7.45
CA GLN A 7 -8.77 15.93 -6.14
C GLN A 7 -7.58 15.73 -5.22
N SER A 8 -6.74 16.76 -5.11
CA SER A 8 -5.62 16.79 -4.20
C SER A 8 -6.23 16.60 -2.83
N ILE A 9 -5.89 15.49 -2.18
CA ILE A 9 -5.99 15.41 -0.73
C ILE A 9 -5.18 16.61 -0.27
N VAL A 10 -5.81 17.54 0.44
CA VAL A 10 -5.12 18.65 1.11
C VAL A 10 -5.20 18.31 2.59
N PRO A 11 -4.24 17.51 3.11
CA PRO A 11 -4.18 17.21 4.52
C PRO A 11 -4.02 18.53 5.30
N ASN A 12 -4.66 18.63 6.45
CA ASN A 12 -4.41 19.73 7.38
C ASN A 12 -3.71 19.17 8.62
N LEU A 13 -2.38 19.05 8.54
CA LEU A 13 -1.56 18.49 9.62
C LEU A 13 -1.60 19.33 10.90
N ASP A 14 -1.84 20.64 10.80
CA ASP A 14 -1.93 21.53 11.96
C ASP A 14 -3.12 21.20 12.87
N LYS A 15 -4.16 20.59 12.30
CA LYS A 15 -5.34 20.12 13.04
C LYS A 15 -5.19 18.71 13.61
N CYS A 16 -4.14 17.99 13.25
CA CYS A 16 -3.93 16.61 13.69
C CYS A 16 -2.96 16.55 14.88
N PRO A 17 -3.37 16.01 16.05
CA PRO A 17 -2.49 15.91 17.22
C PRO A 17 -1.19 15.16 16.91
N VAL A 18 -0.08 15.62 17.49
CA VAL A 18 1.22 14.94 17.34
C VAL A 18 1.13 13.53 17.91
N GLY A 19 1.65 12.55 17.16
CA GLY A 19 1.59 11.14 17.52
C GLY A 19 0.25 10.45 17.24
N SER A 20 -0.74 11.17 16.71
CA SER A 20 -2.02 10.55 16.34
C SER A 20 -1.94 9.79 15.01
N TYR A 21 -2.79 8.78 14.86
CA TYR A 21 -2.90 8.05 13.60
C TYR A 21 -3.41 8.93 12.46
N GLU A 22 -4.25 9.93 12.76
CA GLU A 22 -4.67 10.94 11.78
C GLU A 22 -3.46 11.66 11.22
N ARG A 23 -2.58 12.18 12.08
CA ARG A 23 -1.38 12.89 11.65
C ARG A 23 -0.45 12.00 10.83
N LEU A 24 -0.32 10.73 11.23
CA LEU A 24 0.48 9.74 10.51
C LEU A 24 -0.04 9.52 9.08
N ILE A 25 -1.33 9.17 8.94
CA ILE A 25 -1.95 8.90 7.64
C ILE A 25 -1.96 10.15 6.76
N ASN A 26 -2.34 11.31 7.31
CA ASN A 26 -2.29 12.59 6.60
C ASN A 26 -0.86 12.89 6.12
N GLY A 27 0.14 12.64 6.97
CA GLY A 27 1.56 12.85 6.63
C GLY A 27 2.03 11.94 5.49
N TYR A 28 1.60 10.68 5.44
CA TYR A 28 1.91 9.78 4.33
C TYR A 28 1.35 10.28 2.99
N TRP A 29 0.14 10.85 3.01
CA TRP A 29 -0.42 11.48 1.82
C TRP A 29 0.35 12.74 1.42
N GLU A 30 0.61 13.64 2.38
CA GLU A 30 1.32 14.90 2.14
C GLU A 30 2.74 14.70 1.60
N LEU A 31 3.47 13.74 2.15
CA LEU A 31 4.87 13.46 1.81
C LEU A 31 5.03 12.60 0.56
N GLY A 32 3.93 12.20 -0.10
CA GLY A 32 4.02 11.32 -1.28
C GLY A 32 4.57 9.92 -0.96
N MET A 33 4.46 9.45 0.29
CA MET A 33 4.99 8.14 0.69
C MET A 33 4.07 7.04 0.18
N MET A 34 4.51 6.24 -0.80
CA MET A 34 3.59 5.36 -1.54
C MET A 34 3.47 3.92 -1.04
N ARG A 35 4.53 3.36 -0.44
CA ARG A 35 4.70 1.91 -0.30
C ARG A 35 5.17 1.53 1.09
N PHE A 36 4.36 0.75 1.79
CA PHE A 36 4.57 0.37 3.17
C PHE A 36 4.59 -1.15 3.37
N HIS A 37 5.17 -1.62 4.46
CA HIS A 37 5.00 -2.97 4.98
C HIS A 37 4.65 -2.93 6.45
N THR A 38 3.90 -3.91 6.93
CA THR A 38 3.59 -4.11 8.35
C THR A 38 3.50 -5.59 8.64
N PHE A 39 3.64 -5.98 9.91
CA PHE A 39 3.30 -7.34 10.31
C PHE A 39 1.86 -7.44 10.79
N THR A 40 1.21 -8.59 10.56
CA THR A 40 -0.17 -8.87 11.02
C THR A 40 -0.33 -8.71 12.53
N ASN A 41 0.71 -9.05 13.30
CA ASN A 41 0.73 -8.90 14.77
C ASN A 41 0.99 -7.45 15.24
N GLU A 42 1.55 -6.58 14.39
CA GLU A 42 1.82 -5.17 14.70
C GLU A 42 0.67 -4.26 14.26
N CYS A 43 0.06 -4.57 13.11
CA CYS A 43 -1.08 -3.86 12.55
C CYS A 43 -2.22 -4.84 12.29
N GLY A 44 -2.82 -5.32 13.38
CA GLY A 44 -4.01 -6.17 13.35
C GLY A 44 -5.26 -5.43 12.87
N GLU A 45 -6.37 -6.17 12.79
CA GLU A 45 -7.65 -5.70 12.23
C GLU A 45 -8.13 -4.36 12.80
N ASP A 46 -8.07 -4.17 14.12
CA ASP A 46 -8.50 -2.93 14.78
C ASP A 46 -7.70 -1.70 14.31
N LEU A 47 -6.39 -1.87 14.13
CA LEU A 47 -5.52 -0.78 13.69
C LEU A 47 -5.73 -0.49 12.20
N GLN A 48 -5.89 -1.53 11.38
CA GLN A 48 -6.24 -1.37 9.97
C GLN A 48 -7.59 -0.68 9.80
N ASN A 49 -8.60 -1.06 10.58
CA ASN A 49 -9.92 -0.42 10.61
C ASN A 49 -9.83 1.06 11.01
N THR A 50 -8.96 1.37 11.97
CA THR A 50 -8.66 2.75 12.35
C THR A 50 -8.08 3.54 11.17
N TYR A 51 -7.08 2.99 10.47
CA TYR A 51 -6.48 3.63 9.30
C TYR A 51 -7.47 3.74 8.14
N ASN A 52 -8.32 2.74 7.95
CA ASN A 52 -9.37 2.75 6.93
C ASN A 52 -10.38 3.87 7.21
N ARG A 53 -10.82 4.03 8.46
CA ARG A 53 -11.73 5.11 8.86
C ARG A 53 -11.11 6.49 8.60
N ILE A 54 -9.83 6.67 8.91
CA ILE A 54 -9.11 7.93 8.67
C ILE A 54 -9.03 8.22 7.17
N ASN A 55 -8.58 7.23 6.37
CA ASN A 55 -8.52 7.35 4.91
C ASN A 55 -9.90 7.67 4.31
N ASN A 56 -10.94 6.96 4.72
CA ASN A 56 -12.31 7.21 4.26
C ASN A 56 -12.78 8.64 4.61
N GLY A 57 -12.39 9.17 5.78
CA GLY A 57 -12.62 10.57 6.15
C GLY A 57 -11.92 11.59 5.24
N LEU A 58 -10.85 11.18 4.56
CA LEU A 58 -10.15 11.97 3.53
C LEU A 58 -10.71 11.76 2.12
N GLY A 59 -11.77 10.96 1.96
CA GLY A 59 -12.31 10.57 0.65
C GLY A 59 -11.49 9.50 -0.08
N VAL A 60 -10.50 8.91 0.58
CA VAL A 60 -9.67 7.81 0.04
C VAL A 60 -10.45 6.50 0.15
N GLN A 61 -10.46 5.72 -0.92
CA GLN A 61 -11.00 4.37 -0.88
C GLN A 61 -10.02 3.40 -0.23
N THR A 62 -10.50 2.53 0.65
CA THR A 62 -9.67 1.46 1.22
C THR A 62 -10.09 0.12 0.65
N ILE A 63 -9.13 -0.69 0.17
CA ILE A 63 -9.40 -2.01 -0.39
C ILE A 63 -8.41 -3.05 0.15
N TYR A 64 -8.83 -4.31 0.09
CA TYR A 64 -8.01 -5.47 0.40
C TYR A 64 -7.84 -6.31 -0.86
N ILE A 65 -6.61 -6.73 -1.13
CA ILE A 65 -6.29 -7.61 -2.25
C ILE A 65 -5.55 -8.83 -1.70
N ASP A 66 -6.21 -9.97 -1.79
CA ASP A 66 -5.63 -11.26 -1.48
C ASP A 66 -4.70 -11.70 -2.61
N LEU A 67 -3.39 -11.73 -2.33
CA LEU A 67 -2.40 -12.08 -3.35
C LEU A 67 -2.38 -13.57 -3.70
N LEU A 68 -2.85 -14.46 -2.83
CA LEU A 68 -3.01 -15.88 -3.17
C LEU A 68 -4.08 -16.06 -4.24
N SER A 69 -5.19 -15.31 -4.14
CA SER A 69 -6.26 -15.35 -5.15
C SER A 69 -5.77 -14.92 -6.55
N LEU A 70 -4.70 -14.11 -6.60
CA LEU A 70 -4.07 -13.70 -7.86
C LEU A 70 -3.04 -14.70 -8.38
N ALA A 71 -2.39 -15.47 -7.51
CA ALA A 71 -1.36 -16.42 -7.91
C ALA A 71 -1.91 -17.56 -8.78
N ASP A 72 -3.18 -17.91 -8.59
CA ASP A 72 -3.88 -18.98 -9.30
C ASP A 72 -4.65 -18.50 -10.55
N GLU A 73 -4.71 -17.19 -10.79
CA GLU A 73 -5.41 -16.58 -11.93
C GLU A 73 -4.45 -16.00 -12.98
N ASP A 74 -4.97 -15.69 -14.17
CA ASP A 74 -4.29 -14.81 -15.14
C ASP A 74 -4.29 -13.37 -14.62
N TYR A 75 -3.51 -13.14 -13.56
CA TYR A 75 -3.42 -11.88 -12.83
C TYR A 75 -3.05 -10.69 -13.72
N ARG A 76 -2.42 -10.94 -14.87
CA ARG A 76 -2.06 -9.88 -15.81
C ARG A 76 -3.28 -9.30 -16.54
N ASN A 77 -4.30 -10.12 -16.75
CA ASN A 77 -5.49 -9.76 -17.54
C ASN A 77 -6.77 -9.61 -16.71
N LYS A 78 -6.82 -10.22 -15.52
CA LYS A 78 -8.03 -10.23 -14.66
C LYS A 78 -7.89 -9.46 -13.36
N SER A 79 -6.69 -8.99 -13.02
CA SER A 79 -6.49 -8.31 -11.74
C SER A 79 -7.12 -6.92 -11.73
N GLN A 80 -7.96 -6.69 -10.73
CA GLN A 80 -8.50 -5.38 -10.37
C GLN A 80 -7.39 -4.33 -10.11
N ILE A 81 -6.17 -4.77 -9.82
CA ILE A 81 -5.02 -3.87 -9.57
C ILE A 81 -4.79 -2.96 -10.77
N MET A 82 -4.90 -3.45 -12.01
CA MET A 82 -4.65 -2.62 -13.19
C MET A 82 -5.71 -1.54 -13.38
N ASP A 83 -6.97 -1.83 -13.02
CA ASP A 83 -8.06 -0.84 -13.08
C ASP A 83 -7.85 0.26 -12.03
N ILE A 84 -7.37 -0.10 -10.83
CA ILE A 84 -7.05 0.85 -9.77
C ILE A 84 -5.84 1.72 -10.17
N ILE A 85 -4.78 1.11 -10.70
CA ILE A 85 -3.58 1.82 -11.17
C ILE A 85 -3.90 2.82 -12.28
N ARG A 86 -4.83 2.47 -13.19
CA ARG A 86 -5.24 3.34 -14.30
C ARG A 86 -6.35 4.33 -13.93
N GLY A 87 -7.01 4.12 -12.79
CA GLY A 87 -8.01 5.02 -12.26
C GLY A 87 -7.42 6.34 -11.76
N ASP A 88 -8.29 7.21 -11.27
CA ASP A 88 -7.96 8.54 -10.74
C ASP A 88 -8.32 8.70 -9.26
N LYS A 89 -8.98 7.70 -8.68
CA LYS A 89 -9.48 7.74 -7.30
C LYS A 89 -8.41 7.38 -6.29
N SER A 90 -8.14 8.27 -5.35
CA SER A 90 -7.19 8.01 -4.27
C SER A 90 -7.55 6.74 -3.50
N THR A 91 -6.61 5.80 -3.43
CA THR A 91 -6.86 4.46 -2.92
C THR A 91 -5.73 3.98 -2.02
N TRP A 92 -6.10 3.43 -0.86
CA TRP A 92 -5.23 2.69 0.05
C TRP A 92 -5.47 1.19 -0.13
N ILE A 93 -4.45 0.46 -0.54
CA ILE A 93 -4.50 -0.98 -0.85
C ILE A 93 -3.77 -1.74 0.25
N TRP A 94 -4.47 -2.69 0.86
CA TRP A 94 -3.89 -3.70 1.74
C TRP A 94 -3.64 -4.97 0.93
N PHE A 95 -2.38 -5.29 0.66
CA PHE A 95 -1.99 -6.59 0.13
C PHE A 95 -1.85 -7.57 1.28
N ILE A 96 -2.67 -8.63 1.27
CA ILE A 96 -2.66 -9.70 2.26
C ILE A 96 -2.16 -11.01 1.63
N ASN A 97 -1.80 -11.98 2.46
CA ASN A 97 -1.23 -13.26 2.05
C ASN A 97 0.02 -13.08 1.15
N CYS A 98 0.97 -12.29 1.67
CA CYS A 98 2.16 -11.85 0.93
C CYS A 98 3.15 -13.00 0.61
N GLU A 99 2.98 -14.18 1.19
CA GLU A 99 3.70 -15.40 0.79
C GLU A 99 3.55 -15.71 -0.72
N ALA A 100 2.45 -15.28 -1.35
CA ALA A 100 2.26 -15.38 -2.80
C ALA A 100 3.37 -14.67 -3.59
N LEU A 101 4.01 -13.64 -3.03
CA LEU A 101 5.11 -12.90 -3.66
C LEU A 101 6.45 -13.64 -3.62
N LEU A 102 6.53 -14.76 -2.91
CA LEU A 102 7.67 -15.68 -3.05
C LEU A 102 7.68 -16.33 -4.44
N ASN A 103 6.55 -16.35 -5.15
CA ASN A 103 6.52 -16.60 -6.59
C ASN A 103 7.08 -15.38 -7.33
N GLY A 104 8.28 -15.53 -7.90
CA GLY A 104 8.99 -14.45 -8.57
C GLY A 104 8.24 -13.80 -9.74
N SER A 105 7.30 -14.51 -10.39
CA SER A 105 6.55 -13.95 -11.52
C SER A 105 5.52 -12.89 -11.09
N LEU A 106 4.73 -13.20 -10.06
CA LEU A 106 3.73 -12.28 -9.49
C LEU A 106 4.43 -11.05 -8.89
N ALA A 107 5.49 -11.27 -8.12
CA ALA A 107 6.21 -10.17 -7.48
C ALA A 107 6.92 -9.26 -8.49
N SER A 108 7.50 -9.83 -9.56
CA SER A 108 8.10 -9.02 -10.65
C SER A 108 7.05 -8.20 -11.38
N TRP A 109 5.88 -8.78 -11.65
CA TRP A 109 4.77 -8.06 -12.27
C TRP A 109 4.26 -6.93 -11.36
N LEU A 110 4.02 -7.23 -10.08
CA LEU A 110 3.54 -6.24 -9.11
C LEU A 110 4.53 -5.09 -8.94
N ARG A 111 5.84 -5.39 -8.89
CA ARG A 111 6.87 -4.35 -8.91
C ARG A 111 6.76 -3.49 -10.15
N SER A 112 6.72 -4.12 -11.33
CA SER A 112 6.66 -3.41 -12.61
C SER A 112 5.49 -2.42 -12.65
N ILE A 113 4.30 -2.83 -12.21
CA ILE A 113 3.13 -1.95 -12.26
C ILE A 113 3.20 -0.83 -11.21
N LEU A 114 3.69 -1.11 -10.00
CA LEU A 114 3.81 -0.11 -8.93
C LEU A 114 4.96 0.90 -9.13
N THR A 115 5.91 0.63 -10.03
CA THR A 115 7.04 1.54 -10.31
C THR A 115 6.95 2.23 -11.67
N THR A 116 6.21 1.67 -12.63
CA THR A 116 6.18 2.20 -14.01
C THR A 116 5.04 3.20 -14.23
N TYR A 117 3.90 2.99 -13.56
CA TYR A 117 2.74 3.86 -13.72
C TYR A 117 2.80 5.02 -12.72
N ASN A 118 2.29 6.18 -13.15
CA ASN A 118 2.06 7.28 -12.23
C ASN A 118 0.92 6.87 -11.29
N ALA A 119 1.29 6.43 -10.09
CA ALA A 119 0.41 5.89 -9.07
C ALA A 119 0.39 6.79 -7.82
N ASP A 120 0.56 8.11 -8.00
CA ASP A 120 0.59 9.08 -6.91
C ASP A 120 -0.72 9.10 -6.09
N HIS A 121 -1.84 8.67 -6.68
CA HIS A 121 -3.13 8.47 -6.02
C HIS A 121 -3.20 7.18 -5.18
N ILE A 122 -2.21 6.31 -5.26
CA ILE A 122 -2.24 5.00 -4.60
C ILE A 122 -1.25 4.95 -3.44
N ARG A 123 -1.71 4.36 -2.35
CA ARG A 123 -0.88 3.90 -1.23
C ARG A 123 -1.05 2.41 -1.11
N VAL A 124 0.05 1.67 -0.97
CA VAL A 124 0.00 0.21 -0.80
C VAL A 124 0.68 -0.17 0.50
N THR A 125 0.08 -1.10 1.23
CA THR A 125 0.67 -1.72 2.41
C THR A 125 0.69 -3.23 2.22
N PHE A 126 1.88 -3.82 2.33
CA PHE A 126 2.06 -5.27 2.40
C PHE A 126 1.91 -5.73 3.84
N VAL A 127 0.91 -6.57 4.11
CA VAL A 127 0.68 -7.19 5.43
C VAL A 127 1.39 -8.54 5.44
N LEU A 128 2.41 -8.64 6.29
CA LEU A 128 3.34 -9.77 6.37
C LEU A 128 3.08 -10.59 7.63
N ASP A 129 3.27 -11.89 7.55
CA ASP A 129 3.08 -12.77 8.71
C ASP A 129 4.32 -12.85 9.59
N ASN A 130 5.51 -12.71 8.98
CA ASN A 130 6.77 -12.94 9.67
C ASN A 130 7.96 -12.26 9.00
N GLN A 131 9.06 -12.16 9.75
CA GLN A 131 10.31 -11.55 9.25
C GLN A 131 10.91 -12.27 8.04
N GLU A 132 10.69 -13.57 7.89
CA GLU A 132 11.23 -14.29 6.74
C GLU A 132 10.61 -13.79 5.43
N GLN A 133 9.30 -13.49 5.42
CA GLN A 133 8.63 -12.84 4.30
C GLN A 133 9.23 -11.46 4.04
N LEU A 134 9.39 -10.60 5.06
CA LEU A 134 9.97 -9.27 4.89
C LEU A 134 11.37 -9.34 4.28
N SER A 135 12.23 -10.22 4.84
CA SER A 135 13.58 -10.45 4.32
C SER A 135 13.55 -10.89 2.86
N SER A 136 12.76 -11.91 2.54
CA SER A 136 12.77 -12.58 1.23
C SER A 136 12.11 -11.75 0.13
N ILE A 137 11.16 -10.88 0.48
CA ILE A 137 10.41 -10.05 -0.48
C ILE A 137 11.04 -8.66 -0.63
N PHE A 138 11.60 -8.07 0.44
CA PHE A 138 12.02 -6.65 0.43
C PHE A 138 13.47 -6.37 0.85
N HIS A 139 14.17 -7.22 1.62
CA HIS A 139 15.50 -6.87 2.17
C HIS A 139 16.68 -7.60 1.55
N ARG A 140 16.50 -8.77 0.93
CA ARG A 140 17.60 -9.42 0.21
C ARG A 140 17.87 -8.71 -1.11
N TYR A 141 19.13 -8.61 -1.53
CA TYR A 141 19.48 -8.00 -2.82
C TYR A 141 18.78 -8.69 -4.01
N SER A 142 18.58 -10.01 -3.93
CA SER A 142 17.85 -10.80 -4.92
C SER A 142 16.33 -10.76 -4.74
N ALA A 143 15.82 -10.01 -3.77
CA ALA A 143 14.41 -9.97 -3.47
C ALA A 143 13.65 -9.23 -4.59
N PRO A 144 12.45 -9.71 -4.96
CA PRO A 144 11.73 -9.16 -6.11
C PRO A 144 11.36 -7.68 -5.90
N LEU A 145 11.12 -7.27 -4.66
CA LEU A 145 10.73 -5.92 -4.24
C LEU A 145 11.81 -5.26 -3.36
N TYR A 146 13.09 -5.55 -3.60
CA TYR A 146 14.20 -5.03 -2.79
C TYR A 146 14.12 -3.50 -2.58
N GLN A 147 14.13 -3.08 -1.30
CA GLN A 147 14.05 -1.69 -0.84
C GLN A 147 12.89 -0.87 -1.42
N SER A 148 11.80 -1.51 -1.83
CA SER A 148 10.66 -0.80 -2.42
C SER A 148 9.62 -0.30 -1.42
N THR A 149 9.77 -0.63 -0.13
CA THR A 149 8.82 -0.31 0.94
C THR A 149 9.51 0.29 2.17
N MET A 150 8.72 0.94 3.03
CA MET A 150 9.11 1.36 4.38
C MET A 150 8.15 0.78 5.43
N ALA A 151 8.53 0.76 6.71
CA ALA A 151 7.63 0.28 7.75
C ALA A 151 6.39 1.19 7.91
N LEU A 152 5.21 0.58 8.08
CA LEU A 152 3.98 1.28 8.41
C LEU A 152 3.93 1.53 9.91
N GLY A 153 4.07 2.80 10.29
CA GLY A 153 4.12 3.20 11.69
C GLY A 153 5.56 3.47 12.08
N LEU A 154 5.76 4.62 12.73
CA LEU A 154 7.07 5.07 13.20
C LEU A 154 7.71 3.98 14.07
N GLN A 155 8.98 3.70 13.75
CA GLN A 155 9.87 2.86 14.54
C GLN A 155 9.69 3.17 16.03
N LYS A 156 9.51 2.12 16.84
CA LYS A 156 9.74 2.23 18.29
C LYS A 156 11.12 2.87 18.49
N SER A 157 11.14 4.08 19.04
CA SER A 157 12.34 4.69 19.60
C SER A 157 12.83 3.85 20.77
#